data_AF-A0A2M8BTR0-F1
#
_entry.id   AF-A0A2M8BTR0-F1
#
_cell.length_a   1.000
_cell.length_b   1.000
_cell.length_c   1.000
_cell.angle_alpha   90.00
_cell.angle_beta   90.00
_cell.angle_gamma   90.00
#
_symmetry.space_group_name_H-M   'P 1'
#
loop_
_entity.id
_entity.type
_entity.pdbx_description
1 polymer ?
#
loop_
_entity_poly.entity_id
_entity_poly.type
_entity_poly.pdbx_seq_one_letter_code
_entity_poly.pdbx_strand_id
1 'polypeptide(L)' 'MKLTSLSASNISFALPYRSLLNRSLVTLAIYQGLDAAILDPCDLALNATIIATEALLGKDEYCLKYLEAYRQGKLELPQK' A
#
# COMPACT_ATOMS: atom_id res chain seq x y z
N MET A 1 5.53 -5.97 20.41
CA MET A 1 5.97 -5.65 19.04
C MET A 1 6.10 -6.98 18.29
N LYS A 2 5.07 -7.37 17.51
CA LYS A 2 5.10 -8.60 16.71
C LYS A 2 5.55 -8.20 15.29
N LEU A 3 6.76 -8.60 14.91
CA LEU A 3 7.28 -8.40 13.55
C LEU A 3 6.56 -9.38 12.61
N THR A 4 5.48 -8.94 11.99
CA THR A 4 4.75 -9.73 10.96
C THR A 4 5.27 -9.32 9.59
N SER A 5 6.24 -10.05 9.02
CA SER A 5 6.72 -9.81 7.65
C SER A 5 5.89 -10.62 6.65
N LEU A 6 5.19 -9.97 5.71
CA LEU A 6 4.36 -10.65 4.70
C LEU A 6 5.00 -10.54 3.31
N SER A 7 5.30 -11.69 2.71
CA SER A 7 5.76 -11.77 1.32
C SER A 7 4.54 -11.80 0.38
N ALA A 8 4.18 -10.66 -0.18
CA ALA A 8 3.03 -10.52 -1.11
C ALA A 8 3.22 -11.26 -2.45
N SER A 9 4.44 -11.72 -2.75
CA SER A 9 4.78 -12.37 -4.04
C SER A 9 4.21 -13.79 -4.21
N ASN A 10 3.94 -14.53 -3.12
CA ASN A 10 3.66 -15.97 -3.22
C ASN A 10 2.17 -16.37 -3.16
N ILE A 11 1.30 -15.54 -2.58
CA ILE A 11 -0.16 -15.85 -2.47
C ILE A 11 -0.89 -15.59 -3.79
N SER A 12 -0.41 -14.64 -4.58
CA SER A 12 -1.08 -14.18 -5.80
C SER A 12 -0.69 -15.00 -7.04
N PHE A 13 0.21 -15.99 -6.92
CA PHE A 13 0.81 -16.65 -8.08
C PHE A 13 -0.20 -17.43 -8.96
N ALA A 14 -1.37 -17.81 -8.43
CA ALA A 14 -2.36 -18.60 -9.17
C ALA A 14 -3.63 -17.83 -9.57
N LEU A 15 -3.76 -16.54 -9.24
CA LEU A 15 -5.02 -15.80 -9.37
C LEU A 15 -4.95 -14.65 -10.39
N PRO A 16 -6.01 -14.43 -11.20
CA PRO A 16 -6.13 -13.24 -12.05
C PRO A 16 -6.24 -11.98 -11.18
N TYR A 17 -5.82 -10.83 -11.71
CA TYR A 17 -5.81 -9.54 -11.01
C TYR A 17 -4.93 -9.47 -9.75
N ARG A 18 -3.68 -9.99 -9.84
CA ARG A 18 -2.70 -9.97 -8.75
C ARG A 18 -2.49 -8.60 -8.09
N SER A 19 -2.46 -7.51 -8.87
CA SER A 19 -2.26 -6.16 -8.35
C SER A 19 -3.36 -5.73 -7.38
N LEU A 20 -4.62 -6.14 -7.63
CA LEU A 20 -5.74 -5.84 -6.74
C LEU A 20 -5.60 -6.60 -5.42
N LEU A 21 -5.31 -7.90 -5.49
CA LEU A 21 -5.11 -8.75 -4.31
C LEU A 21 -3.94 -8.26 -3.46
N ASN A 22 -2.81 -7.89 -4.09
CA ASN A 22 -1.64 -7.37 -3.41
C ASN A 22 -1.97 -6.06 -2.67
N ARG A 23 -2.71 -5.13 -3.30
CA ARG A 23 -3.11 -3.86 -2.66
C ARG A 23 -4.01 -4.09 -1.46
N SER A 24 -5.05 -4.91 -1.59
CA SER A 24 -5.97 -5.21 -0.48
C SER A 24 -5.24 -5.89 0.68
N LEU A 25 -4.33 -6.82 0.38
CA LEU A 25 -3.54 -7.53 1.39
C LEU A 25 -2.57 -6.59 2.11
N VAL A 26 -1.97 -5.62 1.42
CA VAL A 26 -1.12 -4.60 2.04
C VAL A 26 -1.93 -3.69 2.97
N THR A 27 -3.11 -3.21 2.56
CA THR A 27 -3.98 -2.40 3.43
C THR A 27 -4.33 -3.15 4.73
N LEU A 28 -4.71 -4.43 4.61
CA LEU A 28 -5.02 -5.27 5.77
C LEU A 28 -3.79 -5.54 6.66
N ALA A 29 -2.62 -5.73 6.04
CA ALA A 29 -1.38 -5.95 6.78
C ALA A 29 -0.95 -4.69 7.55
N ILE A 30 -1.01 -3.50 6.93
CA ILE A 30 -0.71 -2.24 7.61
C ILE A 30 -1.68 -2.01 8.78
N TYR A 31 -2.96 -2.34 8.61
CA TYR A 31 -3.97 -2.32 9.70
C TYR A 31 -3.58 -3.23 10.87
N GLN A 32 -3.06 -4.43 10.60
CA GLN A 32 -2.58 -5.34 11.65
C GLN A 32 -1.25 -4.94 12.30
N GLY A 33 -0.60 -3.87 11.83
CA GLY A 33 0.69 -3.43 12.37
C GLY A 33 1.90 -4.06 11.69
N LEU A 34 1.81 -4.38 10.40
CA LEU A 34 2.95 -4.70 9.55
C LEU A 34 4.05 -3.62 9.65
N ASP A 35 5.26 -4.04 9.99
CA ASP A 35 6.44 -3.16 10.06
C ASP A 35 7.17 -3.04 8.71
N ALA A 36 7.20 -4.13 7.92
CA ALA A 36 7.88 -4.15 6.62
C ALA A 36 7.25 -5.20 5.68
N ALA A 37 7.05 -4.83 4.41
CA ALA A 37 6.67 -5.77 3.35
C ALA A 37 7.60 -5.63 2.15
N ILE A 38 7.82 -6.76 1.47
CA ILE A 38 8.50 -6.78 0.17
C ILE A 38 7.43 -6.61 -0.90
N LEU A 39 7.44 -5.43 -1.50
CA LEU A 39 6.46 -4.95 -2.46
C LEU A 39 7.20 -4.58 -3.75
N ASP A 40 6.50 -4.60 -4.88
CA ASP A 40 7.03 -3.99 -6.10
C ASP A 40 6.89 -2.45 -6.00
N PRO A 41 7.99 -1.68 -5.89
CA PRO A 41 7.93 -0.22 -5.80
C PRO A 41 7.49 0.43 -7.11
N CYS A 42 7.48 -0.29 -8.23
CA CYS A 42 7.03 0.21 -9.53
C CYS A 42 5.50 0.22 -9.67
N ASP A 43 4.75 -0.44 -8.77
CA ASP A 43 3.28 -0.32 -8.75
C ASP A 43 2.88 0.99 -8.05
N LEU A 44 2.79 2.06 -8.84
CA LEU A 44 2.39 3.41 -8.41
C LEU A 44 1.10 3.40 -7.59
N ALA A 45 0.17 2.55 -7.99
CA ALA A 45 -1.14 2.44 -7.40
C ALA A 45 -1.11 1.66 -6.08
N LEU A 46 -0.16 0.76 -5.90
CA LEU A 46 0.13 0.15 -4.60
C LEU A 46 0.74 1.19 -3.63
N ASN A 47 1.68 2.02 -4.10
CA ASN A 47 2.20 3.13 -3.30
C ASN A 47 1.11 4.13 -2.90
N ALA A 48 0.23 4.51 -3.82
CA ALA A 48 -0.92 5.37 -3.51
C ALA A 48 -1.83 4.75 -2.44
N THR A 49 -2.06 3.43 -2.52
CA THR A 49 -2.86 2.69 -1.54
C THR A 49 -2.21 2.69 -0.16
N ILE A 50 -0.88 2.57 -0.07
CA ILE A 50 -0.13 2.64 1.20
C ILE A 50 -0.29 4.02 1.84
N ILE A 51 -0.05 5.09 1.08
CA ILE A 51 -0.15 6.47 1.58
C ILE A 51 -1.58 6.76 2.08
N ALA A 52 -2.59 6.33 1.32
CA ALA A 52 -3.99 6.46 1.73
C ALA A 52 -4.28 5.65 3.01
N THR A 53 -3.75 4.43 3.12
CA THR A 53 -3.94 3.58 4.30
C THR A 53 -3.28 4.18 5.54
N GLU A 54 -2.07 4.72 5.41
CA GLU A 54 -1.36 5.39 6.53
C GLU A 54 -2.12 6.62 7.04
N ALA A 55 -2.69 7.42 6.12
CA ALA A 55 -3.55 8.55 6.45
C ALA A 55 -4.82 8.10 7.19
N LEU A 56 -5.47 7.02 6.73
CA LEU A 56 -6.67 6.46 7.39
C LEU A 56 -6.40 5.89 8.79
N LEU A 57 -5.21 5.35 9.02
CA LEU A 57 -4.80 4.81 10.31
C LEU A 57 -4.31 5.88 11.31
N GLY A 58 -4.30 7.16 10.90
CA GLY A 58 -3.77 8.24 11.73
C GLY A 58 -2.26 8.16 11.96
N LYS A 59 -1.54 7.39 11.12
CA LYS A 59 -0.06 7.33 11.13
C LYS A 59 0.57 8.54 10.43
N ASP A 60 -0.23 9.33 9.72
CA ASP A 60 0.18 10.59 9.08
C ASP A 60 -0.43 11.77 9.85
N GLU A 61 0.41 12.49 10.58
CA GLU A 61 -0.02 13.64 11.39
C GLU A 61 -0.55 14.74 10.45
N TYR A 62 -1.84 15.08 10.59
CA TYR A 62 -2.56 16.01 9.71
C TYR A 62 -2.67 15.62 8.23
N CYS A 63 -2.49 14.34 7.88
CA CYS A 63 -2.55 13.87 6.49
C CYS A 63 -1.59 14.63 5.54
N LEU A 64 -0.47 15.13 6.06
CA LEU A 64 0.47 15.96 5.30
C LEU A 64 1.10 15.19 4.14
N LYS A 65 1.52 13.94 4.37
CA LYS A 65 2.10 13.10 3.31
C LYS A 65 1.06 12.78 2.25
N TYR A 66 -0.20 12.57 2.64
CA TYR A 66 -1.28 12.36 1.68
C TYR A 66 -1.50 13.60 0.79
N LEU A 67 -1.54 14.80 1.38
CA LEU A 67 -1.68 16.06 0.64
C LEU A 67 -0.47 16.35 -0.25
N GLU A 68 0.74 16.05 0.21
CA GLU A 68 1.96 16.20 -0.57
C GLU A 68 1.98 15.22 -1.76
N ALA A 69 1.61 13.95 -1.53
CA ALA A 69 1.50 12.94 -2.57
C ALA A 69 0.46 13.32 -3.63
N TYR A 70 -0.67 13.92 -3.21
CA TYR A 70 -1.66 14.48 -4.13
C TYR A 70 -1.07 15.60 -4.99
N ARG A 71 -0.37 16.57 -4.38
CA ARG A 71 0.27 17.69 -5.11
C ARG A 71 1.35 17.23 -6.07
N GLN A 72 2.02 16.12 -5.77
CA GLN A 72 3.06 15.52 -6.62
C GLN A 72 2.49 14.60 -7.71
N GLY A 73 1.17 14.42 -7.80
CA GLY A 73 0.55 13.51 -8.77
C GLY A 73 0.81 12.02 -8.47
N LYS A 74 1.33 11.68 -7.29
CA LYS A 74 1.68 10.29 -6.91
C LYS A 74 0.46 9.43 -6.56
N LEU A 75 -0.70 10.06 -6.37
CA LEU A 75 -1.98 9.38 -6.15
C LEU A 75 -2.74 9.09 -7.45
N GLU A 76 -2.28 9.64 -8.57
CA GLU A 76 -2.92 9.43 -9.86
C GLU A 76 -2.61 8.02 -10.36
N LEU A 77 -3.65 7.18 -10.41
CA LEU A 77 -3.58 5.88 -11.04
C LEU A 77 -3.39 6.11 -12.55
N PRO A 78 -2.37 5.52 -13.19
CA PRO A 78 -2.26 5.59 -14.64
C PRO A 78 -3.55 5.02 -15.24
N GLN A 79 -4.32 5.87 -15.92
CA GLN A 79 -5.46 5.41 -16.71
C GLN A 79 -4.90 4.58 -17.86
N LYS A 80 -5.18 3.28 -17.82
CA LYS A 80 -4.87 2.34 -18.89
C LYS A 80 -6.15 2.01 -19.64
#